data_AF-A0A2V8GCZ3-F1
#
_entry.id   AF-A0A2V8GCZ3-F1
#
_cell.length_a   1.000
_cell.length_b   1.000
_cell.length_c   1.000
_cell.angle_alpha   90.00
_cell.angle_beta   90.00
_cell.angle_gamma   90.00
#
_symmetry.space_group_name_H-M   'P 1'
#
loop_
_entity.id
_entity.type
_entity.pdbx_description
1 polymer ?
#
loop_
_entity_poly.entity_id
_entity_poly.type
_entity_poly.pdbx_seq_one_letter_code
_entity_poly.pdbx_strand_id
1 'polypeptide(L)' 'AATRPAAVVFSSGKGNRFGHPAPSVMERYIAAGARVFRTDEEGAIVMPTDGKSVEVWTWNGRREALRGRGR' A
#
# COMPACT_ATOMS: atom_id res chain seq x y z
N ALA A 1 5.43 17.32 9.67
CA ALA A 1 4.04 17.09 9.24
C ALA A 1 3.84 15.60 8.95
N ALA A 2 2.73 14.99 9.37
CA ALA A 2 2.41 13.60 9.00
C ALA A 2 1.83 13.57 7.57
N THR A 3 2.33 12.66 6.73
CA THR A 3 2.10 12.65 5.27
C THR A 3 0.69 12.25 4.82
N ARG A 4 -0.20 11.83 5.75
CA ARG A 4 -1.61 11.42 5.51
C ARG A 4 -1.79 10.66 4.17
N PRO A 5 -1.08 9.54 3.96
CA PRO A 5 -1.01 8.92 2.65
C PRO A 5 -2.37 8.36 2.20
N ALA A 6 -2.60 8.33 0.89
CA ALA A 6 -3.73 7.60 0.30
C ALA A 6 -3.46 6.09 0.25
N ALA A 7 -2.19 5.69 0.08
CA ALA A 7 -1.76 4.31 0.07
C ALA A 7 -0.38 4.12 0.72
N VAL A 8 -0.13 2.91 1.20
CA VAL A 8 1.14 2.48 1.82
C VAL A 8 1.52 1.11 1.26
N VAL A 9 2.77 0.98 0.84
CA VAL A 9 3.34 -0.29 0.37
C VAL A 9 4.34 -0.79 1.40
N PHE A 10 4.14 -2.01 1.89
CA PHE A 10 5.13 -2.72 2.67
C PHE A 10 5.89 -3.69 1.78
N SER A 11 7.17 -3.38 1.55
CA SER A 11 8.10 -4.28 0.86
C SER A 11 8.62 -5.31 1.85
N SER A 12 8.21 -6.55 1.70
CA SER A 12 8.61 -7.69 2.52
C SER A 12 8.67 -8.96 1.68
N GLY A 13 9.55 -9.89 2.04
CA GLY A 13 9.69 -11.17 1.36
C GLY A 13 8.56 -12.14 1.73
N LYS A 14 8.16 -13.00 0.79
CA LYS A 14 7.17 -14.06 1.06
C LYS A 14 7.62 -14.95 2.22
N GLY A 15 6.73 -15.20 3.18
CA GLY A 15 7.05 -16.00 4.37
C GLY A 15 8.03 -15.32 5.33
N ASN A 16 8.04 -13.99 5.37
CA ASN A 16 8.92 -13.18 6.21
C ASN A 16 8.88 -13.61 7.69
N ARG A 17 9.98 -14.19 8.18
CA ARG A 17 10.14 -14.67 9.55
C ARG A 17 10.40 -13.57 10.58
N PHE A 18 10.75 -12.36 10.13
CA PHE A 18 11.05 -11.23 11.00
C PHE A 18 9.78 -10.54 11.53
N GLY A 19 8.59 -10.96 11.08
CA GLY A 19 7.33 -10.38 11.53
C GLY A 19 7.08 -8.96 10.99
N HIS A 20 7.65 -8.62 9.84
CA HIS A 20 7.33 -7.36 9.15
C HIS A 20 6.25 -7.54 8.09
N PRO A 21 5.40 -6.51 7.89
CA PRO A 21 5.23 -5.35 8.77
C PRO A 21 4.60 -5.73 10.12
N ALA A 22 4.99 -5.03 11.19
CA ALA A 22 4.39 -5.25 12.51
C ALA A 22 2.89 -4.89 12.47
N PRO A 23 1.99 -5.65 13.14
CA PRO A 23 0.55 -5.39 13.12
C PRO A 23 0.17 -3.95 13.50
N SER A 24 0.81 -3.40 14.54
CA SER A 24 0.56 -2.03 15.00
C SER A 24 0.93 -0.95 13.97
N VAL A 25 1.88 -1.23 13.08
CA VAL A 25 2.24 -0.32 11.98
C VAL A 25 1.17 -0.36 10.89
N MET A 26 0.67 -1.56 10.54
CA MET A 26 -0.42 -1.69 9.58
C MET A 26 -1.69 -1.02 10.10
N GLU A 27 -2.08 -1.31 11.35
CA GLU A 27 -3.25 -0.73 12.01
C GLU A 27 -3.22 0.80 12.00
N ARG A 28 -2.06 1.41 12.28
CA ARG A 28 -1.90 2.87 12.24
C ARG A 28 -2.28 3.46 10.89
N TYR A 29 -1.83 2.85 9.79
CA TYR A 29 -2.12 3.36 8.45
C TYR A 29 -3.54 3.03 7.98
N ILE A 30 -4.07 1.86 8.36
CA ILE A 30 -5.47 1.49 8.14
C ILE A 30 -6.39 2.49 8.87
N ALA A 31 -6.11 2.81 10.13
CA ALA A 31 -6.85 3.80 10.92
C ALA A 31 -6.76 5.22 10.33
N ALA A 32 -5.64 5.55 9.66
CA ALA A 32 -5.51 6.79 8.89
C ALA A 32 -6.25 6.77 7.53
N GLY A 33 -6.95 5.67 7.22
CA GLY A 33 -7.70 5.47 5.98
C GLY A 33 -6.82 5.26 4.75
N ALA A 34 -5.55 4.85 4.92
CA ALA A 34 -4.69 4.51 3.80
C ALA A 34 -5.01 3.10 3.29
N ARG A 35 -4.91 2.91 1.97
CA ARG A 35 -4.92 1.58 1.35
C ARG A 35 -3.58 0.91 1.59
N VAL A 36 -3.59 -0.28 2.19
CA VAL A 36 -2.37 -1.05 2.47
C VAL A 36 -2.16 -2.08 1.37
N PHE A 37 -0.92 -2.20 0.92
CA PHE A 37 -0.45 -3.23 0.02
C PHE A 37 0.81 -3.90 0.55
N ARG A 38 0.97 -5.18 0.26
CA ARG A 38 2.01 -6.04 0.84
C ARG A 38 2.63 -6.94 -0.22
N THR A 39 3.93 -6.80 -0.48
CA THR A 39 4.59 -7.62 -1.51
C THR A 39 4.71 -9.10 -1.12
N ASP A 40 4.69 -9.40 0.18
CA ASP A 40 4.76 -10.77 0.69
C ASP A 40 3.44 -11.55 0.51
N GLU A 41 2.31 -10.84 0.39
CA GLU A 41 0.98 -11.41 0.18
C GLU A 41 0.48 -11.23 -1.26
N GLU A 42 0.74 -10.07 -1.85
CA GLU A 42 0.19 -9.66 -3.15
C GLU A 42 1.20 -9.74 -4.30
N GLY A 43 2.46 -10.07 -4.00
CA GLY A 43 3.56 -10.14 -4.96
C GLY A 43 4.00 -8.76 -5.46
N ALA A 44 4.40 -8.66 -6.73
CA ALA A 44 4.78 -7.38 -7.31
C ALA A 44 3.60 -6.39 -7.28
N ILE A 45 3.87 -5.16 -6.84
CA ILE A 45 2.89 -4.06 -6.80
C ILE A 45 3.36 -3.00 -7.79
N VAL A 46 2.49 -2.61 -8.72
CA VAL A 46 2.78 -1.62 -9.75
C VAL A 46 1.82 -0.46 -9.60
N MET A 47 2.35 0.76 -9.61
CA MET A 47 1.60 2.00 -9.38
C MET A 47 1.90 3.04 -10.46
N PRO A 48 1.43 2.89 -11.71
CA PRO A 48 1.62 3.95 -12.69
C PRO A 48 0.90 5.22 -12.26
N THR A 49 1.45 6.34 -12.69
CA THR A 49 0.87 7.65 -12.41
C THR A 49 1.10 8.59 -13.58
N ASP A 50 0.11 9.45 -13.82
CA ASP A 50 0.18 10.60 -14.72
C ASP A 50 0.48 11.92 -13.95
N GLY A 51 0.81 11.82 -12.65
CA GLY A 51 0.99 12.96 -11.76
C GLY A 51 -0.31 13.53 -11.15
N LYS A 52 -1.49 13.02 -11.55
CA LYS A 52 -2.81 13.44 -11.03
C LYS A 52 -3.58 12.28 -10.38
N SER A 53 -3.39 11.09 -10.93
CA SER A 53 -4.01 9.85 -10.50
C SER A 53 -2.95 8.76 -10.39
N VAL A 54 -3.25 7.74 -9.59
CA VAL A 54 -2.41 6.57 -9.44
C VAL A 54 -3.31 5.36 -9.64
N GLU A 55 -3.05 4.55 -10.65
CA GLU A 55 -3.61 3.20 -10.69
C GLU A 55 -2.73 2.28 -9.88
N VAL A 56 -3.29 1.20 -9.36
CA VAL A 56 -2.55 0.18 -8.64
C VAL A 56 -2.99 -1.19 -9.14
N TRP A 57 -2.04 -2.05 -9.45
CA TRP A 57 -2.31 -3.47 -9.60
C TRP A 57 -1.24 -4.31 -8.94
N THR A 58 -1.66 -5.49 -8.53
CA THR A 58 -0.82 -6.47 -7.84
C THR A 58 -0.69 -7.74 -8.66
N TRP A 59 0.36 -8.50 -8.40
CA TRP A 59 0.61 -9.77 -9.06
C TRP A 59 -0.51 -10.79 -8.85
N ASN A 60 -1.15 -10.78 -7.67
CA ASN A 60 -2.24 -11.72 -7.36
C ASN A 60 -3.61 -11.30 -7.93
N GLY A 61 -3.70 -10.17 -8.66
CA GLY A 61 -4.88 -9.77 -9.41
C GLY A 61 -5.70 -8.62 -8.81
N ARG A 62 -5.37 -8.10 -7.62
CA ARG A 62 -6.01 -6.88 -7.11
C ARG A 62 -5.69 -5.70 -8.02
N ARG A 63 -6.72 -4.93 -8.42
CA ARG A 63 -6.61 -3.68 -9.17
C ARG A 63 -7.48 -2.60 -8.53
N GLU A 64 -6.92 -1.41 -8.33
CA GLU A 64 -7.66 -0.25 -7.79
C GLU A 64 -7.11 1.08 -8.31
N ALA A 65 -7.94 2.12 -8.29
CA ALA A 65 -7.51 3.48 -8.62
C ALA A 65 -7.50 4.34 -7.35
N LEU A 66 -6.39 5.04 -7.14
CA LEU A 66 -6.21 6.01 -6.07
C LEU A 66 -6.35 7.41 -6.67
N ARG A 67 -7.34 8.16 -6.20
CA ARG A 67 -7.44 9.60 -6.46
C ARG A 67 -6.77 10.34 -5.31
N GLY A 68 -6.01 11.39 -5.62
CA GLY A 68 -5.49 12.28 -4.59
C GLY A 68 -6.64 12.75 -3.71
N ARG A 69 -6.57 12.50 -2.39
CA ARG A 69 -7.50 13.11 -1.45
C ARG A 69 -7.33 14.63 -1.61
N GLY A 70 -8.36 15.29 -2.13
CA GLY A 70 -8.38 16.75 -2.25
C GLY A 70 -7.95 17.39 -0.94
N ARG A 71 -7.14 18.44 -1.05
CA ARG A 71 -6.68 19.22 0.11
C ARG A 71 -7.84 19.76 0.92
#